data_AF-A0A920N3K8-F1
#
_entry.id   AF-A0A920N3K8-F1
#
_cell.length_a   1.000
_cell.length_b   1.000
_cell.length_c   1.000
_cell.angle_alpha   90.00
_cell.angle_beta   90.00
_cell.angle_gamma   90.00
#
_symmetry.space_group_name_H-M   'P 1'
#
loop_
_entity.id
_entity.type
_entity.pdbx_description
1 polymer ?
#
loop_
_entity_poly.entity_id
_entity_poly.type
_entity_poly.pdbx_seq_one_letter_code
_entity_poly.pdbx_strand_id
1 'polypeptide(L)'
;MGLTKRMKTQNSPMLDSGLSALIGDLDERGLLDETLVIAVGEFGRSPKRGVSTSGNTNSNDGRDHWPYCYTAVMAGAGVKRGFVYGKSDKTASAPVENPGHPREVLATIYHSVGINPHTIVYNHLNQPRDLVKADALTGILS
;
A
#
# COMPACT_ATOMS: atom_id res chain seq x y z
N MET A 1 -10.29 -24.55 5.84
CA MET A 1 -8.95 -24.36 6.48
C MET A 1 -8.95 -23.05 7.24
N GLY A 2 -8.34 -23.00 8.44
CA GLY A 2 -8.21 -21.75 9.20
C GLY A 2 -7.30 -20.72 8.50
N LEU A 3 -7.52 -19.43 8.76
CA LEU A 3 -6.82 -18.31 8.11
C LEU A 3 -5.29 -18.46 8.19
N THR A 4 -4.74 -18.80 9.36
CA THR A 4 -3.30 -18.97 9.56
C THR A 4 -2.70 -20.04 8.65
N LYS A 5 -3.35 -21.19 8.50
CA LYS A 5 -2.89 -22.26 7.60
C LYS A 5 -2.90 -21.78 6.15
N ARG A 6 -4.02 -21.19 5.72
CA ARG A 6 -4.18 -20.68 4.35
C ARG A 6 -3.16 -19.57 4.02
N MET A 7 -2.91 -18.64 4.94
CA MET A 7 -1.88 -17.61 4.75
C MET A 7 -0.49 -18.22 4.61
N LYS A 8 -0.12 -19.17 5.49
CA LYS A 8 1.21 -19.79 5.46
C LYS A 8 1.46 -20.69 4.25
N THR A 9 0.45 -21.45 3.81
CA THR A 9 0.65 -22.53 2.84
C THR A 9 0.09 -22.24 1.45
N GLN A 10 -0.66 -21.15 1.26
CA GLN A 10 -1.30 -20.83 -0.01
C GLN A 10 -1.17 -19.35 -0.34
N ASN A 11 -1.90 -18.47 0.37
CA ASN A 11 -2.06 -17.08 -0.07
C ASN A 11 -0.73 -16.29 -0.07
N SER A 12 0.06 -16.36 1.01
CA SER A 12 1.32 -15.59 1.06
C SER A 12 2.37 -16.15 0.11
N PRO A 13 2.60 -17.48 0.04
CA PRO A 13 3.50 -18.04 -0.97
C PRO A 13 3.11 -17.70 -2.41
N MET A 14 1.81 -17.72 -2.73
CA MET A 14 1.33 -17.36 -4.08
C MET A 14 1.54 -15.88 -4.41
N LEU A 15 1.28 -14.99 -3.44
CA LEU A 15 1.52 -13.56 -3.64
C LEU A 15 3.03 -13.28 -3.77
N ASP A 16 3.83 -13.84 -2.87
CA ASP A 16 5.28 -13.65 -2.84
C ASP A 16 5.94 -14.13 -4.14
N SER A 17 5.62 -15.34 -4.60
CA SER A 17 6.17 -15.87 -5.85
C SER A 17 5.70 -15.09 -7.08
N GLY A 18 4.41 -14.73 -7.15
CA GLY A 18 3.87 -13.98 -8.28
C GLY A 18 4.41 -12.55 -8.37
N LEU A 19 4.46 -11.84 -7.24
CA LEU A 19 4.93 -10.46 -7.20
C LEU A 19 6.44 -10.37 -7.43
N SER A 20 7.23 -11.26 -6.82
CA SER A 20 8.68 -11.28 -7.03
C SER A 20 9.05 -11.64 -8.46
N ALA A 21 8.38 -12.62 -9.07
CA ALA A 21 8.57 -12.98 -10.47
C ALA A 21 8.22 -11.80 -11.40
N LEU A 22 7.08 -11.14 -11.20
CA LEU A 22 6.69 -9.97 -12.00
C LEU A 22 7.74 -8.85 -11.92
N ILE A 23 8.19 -8.51 -10.72
CA ILE A 23 9.19 -7.46 -10.53
C ILE A 23 10.52 -7.86 -11.17
N GLY A 24 10.96 -9.11 -10.97
CA GLY A 24 12.19 -9.65 -11.56
C GLY A 24 12.16 -9.64 -13.08
N ASP A 25 11.09 -10.15 -13.70
CA ASP A 25 10.93 -10.20 -15.15
C ASP A 25 10.93 -8.79 -15.77
N LEU A 26 10.29 -7.82 -15.13
CA LEU A 26 10.30 -6.43 -15.58
C LEU A 26 11.69 -5.81 -15.46
N ASP A 27 12.41 -6.12 -14.38
CA ASP A 27 13.77 -5.62 -14.14
C ASP A 27 14.76 -6.18 -15.16
N GLU A 28 14.77 -7.50 -15.36
CA GLU A 28 15.64 -8.20 -16.32
C GLU A 28 15.44 -7.69 -17.76
N ARG A 29 14.22 -7.24 -18.08
CA ARG A 29 13.87 -6.69 -19.40
C ARG A 29 14.08 -5.18 -19.51
N GLY A 30 14.52 -4.51 -18.45
CA GLY A 30 14.67 -3.05 -18.40
C GLY A 30 13.35 -2.28 -18.43
N LEU A 31 12.21 -2.95 -18.26
CA LEU A 31 10.88 -2.33 -18.28
C LEU A 31 10.48 -1.74 -16.93
N LEU A 32 11.13 -2.19 -15.85
CA LEU A 32 10.82 -1.70 -14.50
C LEU A 32 11.16 -0.21 -14.33
N ASP A 33 12.10 0.32 -15.11
CA ASP A 33 12.48 1.74 -15.06
C ASP A 33 11.33 2.67 -15.51
N GLU A 34 10.44 2.20 -16.38
CA GLU A 34 9.27 2.94 -16.87
C GLU A 34 7.93 2.42 -16.32
N THR A 35 7.95 1.35 -15.52
CA THR A 35 6.75 0.71 -14.97
C THR A 35 6.69 0.85 -13.45
N LEU A 36 5.64 1.49 -12.94
CA LEU A 36 5.34 1.52 -11.51
C LEU A 36 4.48 0.30 -11.13
N VAL A 37 5.05 -0.60 -10.32
CA VAL A 37 4.33 -1.74 -9.72
C VAL A 37 3.95 -1.38 -8.29
N ILE A 38 2.68 -1.58 -7.94
CA ILE A 38 2.17 -1.35 -6.58
C ILE A 38 1.34 -2.55 -6.13
N ALA A 39 1.70 -3.10 -4.97
CA ALA A 39 0.93 -4.12 -4.28
C ALA A 39 0.51 -3.59 -2.91
N VAL A 40 -0.80 -3.36 -2.73
CA VAL A 40 -1.37 -2.78 -1.52
C VAL A 40 -2.73 -3.39 -1.24
N GLY A 41 -3.03 -3.64 0.03
CA GLY A 41 -4.37 -4.06 0.48
C GLY A 41 -5.23 -2.86 0.91
N GLU A 42 -6.53 -3.07 1.08
CA GLU A 42 -7.44 -2.01 1.54
C GLU A 42 -7.23 -1.65 3.02
N PHE A 43 -6.84 -2.63 3.85
CA PHE A 43 -6.60 -2.48 5.28
C PHE A 43 -5.72 -3.61 5.82
N GLY A 44 -5.15 -3.41 7.01
CA GLY A 44 -4.41 -4.41 7.75
C GLY A 44 -5.32 -5.37 8.51
N ARG A 45 -4.71 -6.17 9.40
CA ARG A 45 -5.41 -7.09 10.31
C ARG A 45 -5.13 -6.69 11.76
N SER A 46 -6.10 -6.94 12.64
CA SER A 46 -5.98 -6.55 14.04
C SER A 46 -4.72 -7.17 14.67
N PRO A 47 -3.89 -6.36 15.38
CA PRO A 47 -2.73 -6.86 16.11
C PRO A 47 -3.06 -7.96 17.13
N LYS A 48 -4.29 -7.90 17.67
CA LYS A 48 -4.84 -8.86 18.62
C LYS A 48 -6.17 -9.40 18.10
N ARG A 49 -6.20 -10.70 17.82
CA ARG A 49 -7.36 -11.40 17.30
C ARG A 49 -8.53 -11.38 18.29
N GLY A 50 -9.76 -11.28 17.79
CA GLY A 50 -10.99 -11.35 18.59
C GLY A 50 -11.31 -10.08 19.38
N VAL A 51 -10.59 -8.97 19.13
CA VAL A 51 -10.92 -7.65 19.68
C VAL A 51 -11.69 -6.87 18.63
N SER A 52 -12.86 -6.33 18.99
CA SER A 52 -13.63 -5.45 18.10
C SER A 52 -12.97 -4.11 17.95
N THR A 53 -12.72 -3.74 16.70
CA THR A 53 -12.06 -2.48 16.34
C THR A 53 -12.92 -1.67 15.37
N SER A 54 -14.02 -2.26 14.88
CA SER A 54 -14.94 -1.66 13.90
C SER A 54 -16.42 -1.84 14.27
N GLY A 55 -16.75 -2.23 15.50
CA GLY A 55 -18.13 -2.40 15.96
C GLY A 55 -18.86 -3.63 15.40
N ASN A 56 -18.14 -4.53 14.72
CA ASN A 56 -18.63 -5.83 14.26
C ASN A 56 -18.67 -6.86 15.40
N THR A 57 -19.45 -7.95 15.22
CA THR A 57 -19.34 -9.18 16.02
C THR A 57 -18.04 -9.89 15.65
N ASN A 58 -17.07 -9.95 16.57
CA ASN A 58 -15.77 -10.54 16.29
C ASN A 58 -15.73 -12.00 16.68
N SER A 59 -15.01 -12.77 15.88
CA SER A 59 -14.52 -14.08 16.25
C SER A 59 -13.00 -14.04 16.31
N ASN A 60 -12.39 -14.92 17.09
CA ASN A 60 -10.92 -15.05 17.14
C ASN A 60 -10.39 -15.78 15.89
N ASP A 61 -10.88 -15.45 14.69
CA ASP A 61 -10.47 -16.06 13.43
C ASP A 61 -9.32 -15.28 12.74
N GLY A 62 -9.10 -14.02 13.14
CA GLY A 62 -8.03 -13.14 12.66
C GLY A 62 -8.39 -12.34 11.41
N ARG A 63 -9.69 -12.22 11.08
CA ARG A 63 -10.17 -11.48 9.90
C ARG A 63 -10.56 -10.04 10.18
N ASP A 64 -10.48 -9.58 11.43
CA ASP A 64 -10.90 -8.24 11.80
C ASP A 64 -10.08 -7.17 11.05
N HIS A 65 -10.78 -6.14 10.58
CA HIS A 65 -10.20 -5.06 9.78
C HIS A 65 -9.43 -4.08 10.66
N TRP A 66 -8.22 -3.71 10.23
CA TRP A 66 -7.38 -2.76 10.95
C TRP A 66 -6.84 -1.69 10.01
N PRO A 67 -7.57 -0.58 9.82
CA PRO A 67 -7.18 0.47 8.87
C PRO A 67 -6.04 1.36 9.40
N TYR A 68 -5.69 1.25 10.68
CA TYR A 68 -4.74 2.16 11.33
C TYR A 68 -3.27 1.88 10.97
N CYS A 69 -2.94 0.66 10.55
CA CYS A 69 -1.56 0.29 10.19
C CYS A 69 -1.55 -0.89 9.22
N TYR A 70 -0.95 -0.69 8.06
CA TYR A 70 -0.70 -1.71 7.03
C TYR A 70 0.39 -1.23 6.08
N THR A 71 0.80 -2.08 5.14
CA THR A 71 1.97 -1.84 4.28
C THR A 71 1.56 -1.89 2.81
N ALA A 72 2.26 -1.10 2.01
CA ALA A 72 2.28 -1.20 0.55
C ALA A 72 3.69 -1.57 0.10
N VAL A 73 3.78 -2.31 -1.01
CA VAL A 73 5.03 -2.57 -1.74
C VAL A 73 4.97 -1.77 -3.03
N MET A 74 6.05 -1.03 -3.33
CA MET A 74 6.19 -0.24 -4.55
C MET A 74 7.53 -0.55 -5.21
N ALA A 75 7.57 -0.65 -6.53
CA ALA A 75 8.78 -0.91 -7.29
C ALA A 75 8.73 -0.26 -8.68
N GLY A 76 9.90 0.09 -9.23
CA GLY A 76 10.04 0.70 -10.55
C GLY A 76 9.69 2.18 -10.61
N ALA A 77 9.75 2.77 -11.81
CA ALA A 77 9.48 4.19 -12.07
C ALA A 77 10.16 5.16 -11.07
N GLY A 78 11.44 4.92 -10.79
CA GLY A 78 12.24 5.75 -9.88
C GLY A 78 12.06 5.47 -8.38
N VAL A 79 11.31 4.44 -7.97
CA VAL A 79 11.24 4.02 -6.56
C VAL A 79 12.58 3.43 -6.10
N LYS A 80 13.08 3.86 -4.94
CA LYS A 80 14.34 3.38 -4.34
C LYS A 80 14.31 1.87 -4.11
N ARG A 81 15.35 1.20 -4.58
CA ARG A 81 15.55 -0.25 -4.36
C ARG A 81 15.98 -0.53 -2.92
N GLY A 82 15.47 -1.62 -2.34
CA GLY A 82 15.86 -2.08 -1.01
C GLY A 82 15.54 -1.10 0.13
N PHE A 83 14.60 -0.18 -0.09
CA PHE A 83 14.29 0.90 0.84
C PHE A 83 13.01 0.62 1.63
N VAL A 84 13.03 0.94 2.92
CA VAL A 84 11.87 0.85 3.81
C VAL A 84 11.51 2.25 4.27
N TYR A 85 10.26 2.65 4.04
CA TYR A 85 9.74 3.95 4.45
C TYR A 85 8.79 3.81 5.64
N GLY A 86 9.09 4.55 6.70
CA GLY A 86 8.31 4.56 7.93
C GLY A 86 8.48 3.32 8.79
N LYS A 87 7.81 3.36 9.94
CA LYS A 87 7.93 2.33 10.99
C LYS A 87 6.65 2.27 11.80
N SER A 88 6.21 1.07 12.17
CA SER A 88 5.12 0.87 13.11
C SER A 88 5.61 0.66 14.54
N ASP A 89 4.69 0.76 15.50
CA ASP A 89 4.96 0.30 16.86
C ASP A 89 5.28 -1.21 16.92
N LYS A 90 5.72 -1.70 18.07
CA LYS A 90 6.11 -3.11 18.29
C LYS A 90 4.97 -4.11 18.00
N THR A 91 3.73 -3.67 18.06
CA THR A 91 2.54 -4.49 17.80
C THR A 91 1.98 -4.32 16.39
N ALA A 92 2.56 -3.46 15.56
CA ALA A 92 1.99 -3.02 14.30
C ALA A 92 0.56 -2.43 14.43
N SER A 93 0.27 -1.74 15.54
CA SER A 93 -1.05 -1.16 15.78
C SER A 93 -1.19 0.23 15.16
N ALA A 94 -0.13 1.02 15.15
CA ALA A 94 -0.06 2.34 14.53
C ALA A 94 1.35 2.62 13.96
N PRO A 95 1.47 3.51 12.95
CA PRO A 95 2.76 4.06 12.55
C PRO A 95 3.32 5.00 13.63
N VAL A 96 4.63 4.95 13.84
CA VAL A 96 5.37 5.79 14.80
C VAL A 96 6.44 6.65 14.14
N GLU A 97 6.80 6.36 12.89
CA GLU A 97 7.78 7.13 12.12
C GLU A 97 7.32 7.18 10.65
N ASN A 98 7.42 8.36 10.03
CA ASN A 98 7.08 8.63 8.63
C ASN A 98 5.80 7.90 8.16
N PRO A 99 4.63 8.17 8.78
CA PRO A 99 3.38 7.53 8.39
C PRO A 99 3.03 7.87 6.94
N GLY A 100 2.86 6.86 6.08
CA GLY A 100 2.32 7.05 4.74
C GLY A 100 0.81 6.94 4.74
N HIS A 101 0.13 7.90 4.11
CA HIS A 101 -1.31 7.90 3.91
C HIS A 101 -1.69 7.40 2.51
N PRO A 102 -2.80 6.67 2.32
CA PRO A 102 -3.21 6.17 0.99
C PRO A 102 -3.37 7.24 -0.09
N ARG A 103 -3.77 8.46 0.31
CA ARG A 103 -3.78 9.63 -0.58
C ARG A 103 -2.39 10.01 -1.08
N GLU A 104 -1.35 9.89 -0.27
CA GLU A 104 0.03 10.19 -0.69
C GLU A 104 0.57 9.10 -1.62
N VAL A 105 0.15 7.83 -1.43
CA VAL A 105 0.42 6.76 -2.41
C VAL A 105 -0.22 7.10 -3.76
N LEU A 106 -1.49 7.52 -3.76
CA LEU A 106 -2.17 7.95 -4.99
C LEU A 106 -1.53 9.18 -5.63
N ALA A 107 -1.12 10.17 -4.83
CA ALA A 107 -0.38 11.34 -5.33
C ALA A 107 0.97 10.92 -5.94
N THR A 108 1.64 9.93 -5.35
CA THR A 108 2.89 9.37 -5.89
C THR A 108 2.66 8.69 -7.24
N ILE A 109 1.55 7.96 -7.43
CA ILE A 109 1.19 7.38 -8.73
C ILE A 109 1.06 8.47 -9.80
N TYR A 110 0.29 9.53 -9.52
CA TYR A 110 0.14 10.63 -10.47
C TYR A 110 1.46 11.32 -10.77
N HIS A 111 2.25 11.57 -9.73
CA HIS A 111 3.58 12.16 -9.88
C HIS A 111 4.49 11.31 -10.78
N SER A 112 4.52 9.98 -10.60
CA SER A 112 5.33 9.06 -11.41
C SER A 112 4.95 9.05 -12.90
N VAL A 113 3.71 9.42 -13.26
CA VAL A 113 3.29 9.56 -14.66
C VAL A 113 3.26 11.02 -15.16
N GLY A 114 3.88 11.94 -14.42
CA GLY A 114 4.01 13.35 -14.81
C GLY A 114 2.75 14.19 -14.62
N ILE A 115 1.76 13.71 -13.86
CA ILE A 115 0.54 14.44 -13.54
C ILE A 115 0.71 15.12 -12.18
N ASN A 116 0.50 16.44 -12.12
CA ASN A 116 0.49 17.17 -10.87
C ASN A 116 -0.71 16.70 -9.99
N PRO A 117 -0.50 16.15 -8.78
CA PRO A 117 -1.59 15.68 -7.92
C PRO A 117 -2.58 16.79 -7.50
N HIS A 118 -2.14 18.05 -7.51
CA HIS A 118 -2.96 19.23 -7.20
C HIS A 118 -3.72 19.78 -8.43
N THR A 119 -3.71 19.06 -9.56
CA THR A 119 -4.49 19.44 -10.75
C THR A 119 -5.96 19.60 -10.38
N ILE A 120 -6.57 20.73 -10.72
CA ILE A 120 -7.99 20.96 -10.48
C ILE A 120 -8.81 20.22 -11.54
N VAL A 121 -9.69 19.34 -11.07
CA VAL A 121 -10.71 18.68 -11.88
C VAL A 121 -12.10 19.18 -11.47
N TYR A 122 -12.99 19.30 -12.45
CA TYR A 122 -14.36 19.75 -12.23
C TYR A 122 -15.29 18.54 -12.13
N ASN A 123 -16.12 18.50 -11.09
CA ASN A 123 -17.16 17.48 -11.00
C ASN A 123 -18.34 17.81 -11.94
N HIS A 124 -19.35 16.95 -11.97
CA HIS A 124 -20.55 17.13 -12.81
C HIS A 124 -21.37 18.39 -12.49
N LEU A 125 -21.08 19.11 -11.40
CA LEU A 125 -21.69 20.38 -11.01
C LEU A 125 -20.78 21.58 -11.27
N ASN A 126 -19.68 21.41 -12.01
CA ASN A 126 -18.64 22.43 -12.24
C ASN A 126 -17.99 22.97 -10.96
N GLN A 127 -17.96 22.18 -9.89
CA GLN A 127 -17.23 22.53 -8.67
C GLN A 127 -15.77 22.05 -8.77
N PRO A 128 -14.79 22.92 -8.44
CA PRO A 128 -13.38 22.53 -8.47
C PRO A 128 -13.06 21.53 -7.35
N ARG A 129 -12.27 20.52 -7.68
CA ARG A 129 -11.71 19.52 -6.75
C ARG A 129 -10.25 19.30 -7.12
N ASP A 130 -9.36 19.21 -6.14
CA ASP A 130 -8.02 18.66 -6.41
C ASP A 130 -8.15 17.21 -6.87
N LEU A 131 -7.35 16.81 -7.86
CA LEU A 131 -7.27 15.43 -8.31
C LEU A 131 -6.93 14.52 -7.11
N VAL A 132 -5.94 14.92 -6.30
CA VAL A 132 -5.64 14.31 -5.00
C VAL A 132 -5.26 15.39 -4.00
N LYS A 133 -5.88 15.37 -2.81
CA LYS A 133 -5.53 16.24 -1.69
C LYS A 133 -4.36 15.68 -0.88
N ALA A 134 -3.18 15.54 -1.50
CA ALA A 134 -1.95 15.09 -0.85
C ALA A 134 -0.73 15.37 -1.75
N ASP A 135 0.44 15.45 -1.13
CA ASP A 135 1.72 15.46 -1.84
C ASP A 135 2.22 14.04 -2.11
N ALA A 136 3.04 13.89 -3.14
CA ALA A 136 3.73 12.63 -3.43
C ALA A 136 4.79 12.34 -2.36
N LEU A 137 5.01 11.06 -2.05
CA LEU A 137 6.05 10.60 -1.14
C LEU A 137 7.42 10.65 -1.84
N THR A 138 7.96 11.82 -2.08
CA THR A 138 9.25 11.98 -2.78
C THR A 138 10.41 11.32 -2.04
N GLY A 139 10.30 11.12 -0.73
CA GLY A 139 11.30 10.41 0.08
C GLY A 139 11.53 8.95 -0.34
N ILE A 140 10.59 8.32 -1.05
CA ILE A 140 10.72 6.94 -1.56
C ILE A 140 11.29 6.88 -2.98
N LEU A 141 11.47 8.02 -3.65
CA LEU A 141 11.96 8.12 -5.03
C LEU A 141 13.47 8.47 -5.05
N SER A 142 14.21 7.92 -6.02
CA SER A 142 15.66 8.10 -6.22
C SER A 142 16.04 9.42 -6.87
#